data_AF-A0AAN6MJG3-F1
#
_entry.id   AF-A0AAN6MJG3-F1
#
_cell.length_a   1.000
_cell.length_b   1.000
_cell.length_c   1.000
_cell.angle_alpha   90.00
_cell.angle_beta   90.00
_cell.angle_gamma   90.00
#
_symmetry.space_group_name_H-M   'P 1'
#
loop_
_entity.id
_entity.type
_entity.pdbx_description
1 polymer ?
#
loop_
_entity_poly.entity_id
_entity_poly.type
_entity_poly.pdbx_seq_one_letter_code
_entity_poly.pdbx_strand_id
1 'polypeptide(L)' 'MCMSATCPTCSKKTWRGCGNHVASVFANVPEDEWCTCEPKVEKDGKEYPPQAQSGLSAPSWLKNLVGGK' A
#
# COMPACT_ATOMS: atom_id res chain seq x y z
N MET A 1 4.80 5.77 13.47
CA MET A 1 5.10 4.33 13.62
C MET A 1 4.34 3.56 12.55
N CYS A 2 4.97 2.64 11.81
CA CYS A 2 4.21 1.74 10.94
C CYS A 2 3.85 0.47 11.70
N MET A 3 2.66 -0.07 11.46
CA MET A 3 2.12 -1.22 12.17
C MET A 3 1.46 -2.17 11.19
N SER A 4 1.49 -3.48 11.47
CA SER A 4 0.73 -4.47 10.70
C SER A 4 -0.77 -4.27 10.91
N ALA A 5 -1.56 -4.42 9.86
CA ALA A 5 -3.01 -4.37 9.89
C ALA A 5 -3.59 -5.44 8.95
N THR A 6 -4.89 -5.66 9.04
CA THR A 6 -5.62 -6.53 8.10
C THR A 6 -6.33 -5.67 7.07
N CYS A 7 -6.24 -6.05 5.80
CA CYS A 7 -6.88 -5.32 4.72
C CYS A 7 -8.40 -5.57 4.80
N PRO A 8 -9.24 -4.53 4.87
CA PRO A 8 -10.68 -4.73 4.91
C PRO A 8 -11.25 -5.26 3.57
N THR A 9 -10.49 -5.16 2.48
CA THR A 9 -10.91 -5.56 1.14
C THR A 9 -10.60 -7.04 0.85
N CYS A 10 -9.36 -7.47 1.09
CA CYS A 10 -8.91 -8.83 0.76
C CYS A 10 -8.60 -9.71 1.99
N SER A 11 -8.76 -9.18 3.21
CA SER A 11 -8.51 -9.88 4.48
C SER A 11 -7.06 -10.37 4.69
N LYS A 12 -6.13 -10.00 3.81
CA LYS A 12 -4.69 -10.29 3.93
C LYS A 12 -3.93 -9.26 4.77
N LYS A 13 -2.66 -9.54 5.09
CA LYS A 13 -1.79 -8.64 5.86
C LYS A 13 -1.41 -7.40 5.05
N THR A 14 -1.67 -6.25 5.64
CA THR A 14 -1.34 -4.91 5.14
C THR A 14 -0.66 -4.14 6.29
N TRP A 15 -0.44 -2.86 6.12
CA TRP A 15 0.18 -1.99 7.10
C TRP A 15 -0.55 -0.65 7.21
N ARG A 16 -0.34 0.05 8.31
CA ARG A 16 -0.76 1.45 8.53
C ARG A 16 0.42 2.28 9.01
N GLY A 17 0.44 3.59 8.73
CA GLY A 17 1.52 4.50 9.12
C GLY A 17 2.12 5.29 7.95
N CYS A 18 3.37 5.72 8.05
CA CYS A 18 4.01 6.57 7.02
C CYS A 18 4.66 5.81 5.85
N GLY A 19 4.69 4.47 5.86
CA GLY A 19 5.26 3.63 4.79
C GLY A 19 6.77 3.49 4.84
N ASN A 20 7.48 4.38 5.54
CA ASN A 20 8.94 4.30 5.65
C ASN A 20 9.45 3.07 6.42
N HIS A 21 8.59 2.43 7.21
CA HIS A 21 8.95 1.26 8.02
C HIS A 21 8.25 -0.02 7.55
N VAL A 22 7.71 -0.04 6.32
CA VAL A 22 6.96 -1.18 5.78
C VAL A 22 7.81 -2.45 5.73
N ALA A 23 9.08 -2.34 5.35
CA ALA A 23 10.02 -3.46 5.34
C ALA A 23 10.12 -4.15 6.70
N SER A 24 10.18 -3.38 7.79
CA SER A 24 10.21 -3.91 9.16
C SER A 24 8.88 -4.54 9.58
N VAL A 25 7.75 -3.99 9.13
CA VAL A 25 6.41 -4.56 9.40
C VAL A 25 6.26 -5.94 8.77
N PHE A 26 6.80 -6.15 7.57
CA PHE A 26 6.72 -7.41 6.83
C PHE A 26 7.94 -8.30 6.96
N ALA A 27 8.92 -7.96 7.80
CA ALA A 27 10.16 -8.73 7.94
C ALA A 27 9.93 -10.21 8.33
N ASN A 28 8.83 -10.49 9.03
CA ASN A 28 8.45 -11.83 9.48
C ASN A 28 7.12 -12.31 8.87
N VAL A 29 6.64 -11.65 7.81
CA VAL A 29 5.38 -12.01 7.16
C VAL A 29 5.72 -12.54 5.77
N PRO A 30 5.37 -13.79 5.44
CA PRO A 30 5.62 -14.34 4.11
C PRO A 30 4.80 -13.62 3.04
N GLU A 31 5.36 -13.48 1.83
CA GLU A 31 4.76 -12.70 0.74
C GLU A 31 3.36 -13.20 0.32
N ASP A 32 3.06 -14.48 0.53
CA ASP A 32 1.75 -15.07 0.24
C ASP A 32 0.62 -14.49 1.11
N GLU A 33 0.96 -14.09 2.34
CA GLU A 33 0.03 -13.45 3.28
C GLU A 33 -0.12 -11.95 3.03
N TRP A 34 0.65 -11.35 2.12
CA TRP A 34 0.61 -9.92 1.86
C TRP A 34 -0.64 -9.55 1.06
N CYS A 35 -1.20 -8.39 1.36
CA CYS A 35 -2.29 -7.81 0.61
C CYS A 35 -1.92 -7.65 -0.88
N THR A 36 -2.78 -8.16 -1.76
CA THR A 36 -2.58 -8.12 -3.21
C THR A 36 -3.37 -7.00 -3.89
N CYS A 37 -3.98 -6.11 -3.10
CA CYS A 37 -4.71 -4.97 -3.64
C CYS A 37 -3.75 -3.97 -4.31
N GLU A 38 -4.28 -3.20 -5.25
CA GLU A 38 -3.58 -2.11 -5.92
C GLU A 38 -4.10 -0.74 -5.42
N PRO A 39 -3.28 0.33 -5.49
CA PRO A 39 -1.91 0.37 -5.97
C PRO A 39 -0.90 -0.08 -4.90
N LYS A 40 0.10 -0.85 -5.30
CA LYS A 40 1.20 -1.20 -4.42
C LYS A 40 2.15 -0.01 -4.24
N VAL A 41 2.92 0.00 -3.17
CA VAL A 41 3.88 1.06 -2.87
C VAL A 41 5.30 0.53 -3.03
N GLU A 42 6.14 1.25 -3.77
CA GLU A 42 7.56 0.93 -3.84
C GLU A 42 8.30 1.56 -2.66
N LYS A 43 9.11 0.77 -1.96
CA LYS A 43 10.05 1.26 -0.96
C LYS A 43 11.36 0.50 -1.07
N ASP A 44 12.45 1.26 -1.21
CA ASP A 44 13.81 0.69 -1.26
C ASP A 44 13.99 -0.33 -2.41
N GLY A 45 13.31 -0.11 -3.54
CA GLY A 45 13.31 -1.03 -4.68
C GLY A 45 12.51 -2.31 -4.47
N LYS A 46 11.78 -2.46 -3.34
CA LYS A 46 10.82 -3.53 -3.11
C LYS A 46 9.39 -3.02 -3.13
N GLU A 47 8.52 -3.76 -3.80
CA GLU A 47 7.11 -3.46 -3.89
C GLU A 47 6.35 -4.07 -2.70
N TYR A 48 5.59 -3.25 -1.99
CA TYR A 48 4.83 -3.62 -0.80
C TYR A 48 3.33 -3.37 -1.00
N PRO A 49 2.46 -4.10 -0.27
CA PRO A 49 1.02 -3.89 -0.31
C PRO A 49 0.63 -2.42 -0.05
N PRO A 50 -0.54 -1.96 -0.54
CA PRO A 50 -1.08 -0.66 -0.17
C PRO A 50 -1.27 -0.58 1.34
N GLN A 51 -1.24 0.64 1.86
CA GLN A 51 -1.68 0.91 3.22
C GLN A 51 -3.16 0.56 3.38
N ALA A 52 -3.57 0.05 4.55
CA ALA A 52 -4.93 -0.38 4.87
C ALA A 52 -6.04 0.70 4.78
N GLN A 53 -5.70 1.91 4.36
CA GLN A 53 -6.58 3.08 4.28
C GLN A 53 -6.90 3.48 2.83
N SER A 54 -6.74 2.56 1.88
CA SER A 54 -6.86 2.82 0.44
C SER A 54 -8.31 3.08 0.02
N GLY A 55 -8.80 4.28 0.35
CA GLY A 55 -10.01 4.90 -0.17
C GLY A 55 -9.73 6.01 -1.17
N LEU A 56 -8.50 6.14 -1.67
CA LEU A 56 -8.14 7.10 -2.71
C LEU A 56 -7.33 6.41 -3.80
N SER A 57 -7.94 5.40 -4.43
CA SER A 57 -7.60 5.08 -5.82
C SER A 57 -8.05 6.28 -6.66
N ALA A 58 -7.18 7.28 -6.81
CA ALA A 58 -7.35 8.23 -7.89
C ALA A 58 -7.10 7.44 -9.18
N PRO A 59 -8.12 7.20 -10.01
CA PRO A 59 -7.95 6.43 -11.23
C PRO A 59 -7.01 7.17 -12.19
N SER A 60 -6.24 6.43 -12.98
CA SER A 60 -5.17 6.95 -13.85
C SER A 60 -5.59 8.02 -14.87
N TRP A 61 -6.89 8.25 -15.08
CA TRP A 61 -7.42 9.33 -15.94
C TRP A 61 -7.39 10.72 -15.29
N LEU A 62 -7.24 10.81 -13.95
CA LEU A 62 -7.29 12.09 -13.23
C LEU A 62 -6.01 12.93 -13.36
N LYS A 63 -4.93 12.37 -13.95
CA LYS A 63 -3.67 13.10 -14.22
C LYS A 63 -3.80 14.15 -15.33
N ASN A 64 -4.84 14.10 -16.17
CA ASN A 64 -5.00 15.02 -17.31
C ASN A 64 -5.87 16.25 -17.02
N LEU A 65 -6.25 16.51 -15.76
CA LEU A 65 -7.11 17.64 -15.38
C LEU A 65 -6.39 18.75 -14.59
N VAL A 66 -5.08 18.64 -14.35
CA VAL A 66 -4.26 19.66 -13.67
C VAL A 66 -3.20 20.25 -14.61
N GLY A 67 -3.59 20.63 -15.81
CA GLY A 67 -2.64 21.17 -16.79
C GLY A 67 -3.31 21.70 -18.04
N GLY A 68 -4.01 22.83 -17.91
CA GLY A 68 -4.71 23.44 -19.03
C GLY A 68 -5.18 24.86 -18.77
N LYS A 69 -4.27 25.77 -18.40
CA LYS A 69 -4.06 27.09 -19.03
C LYS A 69 -2.94 27.86 -18.32
#